data_AF-K5ZTN6-F1
#
_entry.id   AF-K5ZTN6-F1
#
_cell.length_a   1.000
_cell.length_b   1.000
_cell.length_c   1.000
_cell.angle_alpha   90.00
_cell.angle_beta   90.00
_cell.angle_gamma   90.00
#
_symmetry.space_group_name_H-M   'P 1'
#
loop_
_entity.id
_entity.type
_entity.pdbx_description
1 polymer ?
#
loop_
_entity_poly.entity_id
_entity_poly.type
_entity_poly.pdbx_seq_one_letter_code
_entity_poly.pdbx_strand_id
1 'polypeptide(L)'
;MNSKVFIFILLSVLLLPTSCVEASKAKEEKKNTAPRIINIVNFIRQTDYRLENSDALMFETVEKQIDLVNQYNFPATFLFQYDALINPEYQKLMKTKLNPTCELGAWWEITQPHVEAAGLKWRGEHSWVSTANIAFTPGYTLEEREKLVDVYMAKFKEIYGKYPKSVGSWYVDSHTLEYMYKKYGIVASCNCKDQVGTDGYTLWGGYWNQAYYPSKLNAYMPAQTDEFQIPVPVFRMLGSDPMYQYDAGIGTNHQGVITLEPVYKGGGGDKKWIEYFMESIVDEPCLAFNYAQAGQENSFTWAGMGKGLELQFPIFDSLSKAGKIRVETLEESGRWFKEQFPKTPATAITTLVDVRKEGNKSVWYNSRFYRSNLYWEKDGFCFRDIHLFDEKMKSEYLDTPGIGGQFFYYTLPVIDRFYWSTPEDKTGLRVVELDKNGNKTGVVLTDPVVSEPSNSVLKVESKDKSGNTFIFTFYEDKIDVSCKATGKKLDWALELKVPQERIGQLPFKNFGKSSIQSEFRGFDYTITCKKGSIVKGNNTDYVLRFVPSGNGLVINCAN
;
A
#
# COMPACT_ATOMS: atom_id res chain seq x y z
N MET A 1 81.85 49.92 25.22
CA MET A 1 81.60 48.53 25.66
C MET A 1 80.31 48.04 25.03
N ASN A 2 80.44 47.01 24.20
CA ASN A 2 79.47 46.04 23.69
C ASN A 2 77.95 46.34 23.58
N SER A 3 77.51 46.10 22.34
CA SER A 3 76.24 45.50 21.87
C SER A 3 75.00 46.40 21.85
N LYS A 4 74.71 47.08 20.73
CA LYS A 4 74.09 46.61 19.46
C LYS A 4 72.60 46.25 19.59
N VAL A 5 71.74 47.16 19.14
CA VAL A 5 70.44 46.83 18.52
C VAL A 5 70.42 47.59 17.19
N PHE A 6 70.58 46.88 16.07
CA PHE A 6 70.44 47.42 14.73
C PHE A 6 69.14 46.89 14.12
N ILE A 7 68.27 47.84 13.80
CA ILE A 7 67.08 47.69 12.97
C ILE A 7 67.55 47.30 11.56
N PHE A 8 66.99 46.23 10.98
CA PHE A 8 67.16 45.91 9.57
C PHE A 8 65.80 45.75 8.89
N ILE A 9 65.62 46.60 7.88
CA ILE A 9 64.61 46.55 6.83
C ILE A 9 64.78 45.23 6.05
N LEU A 10 63.68 44.51 5.78
CA LEU A 10 63.69 43.42 4.80
C LEU A 10 62.71 43.70 3.66
N LEU A 11 63.29 43.69 2.45
CA LEU A 11 62.66 43.74 1.15
C LEU A 11 61.62 42.61 0.97
N SER A 12 60.46 42.98 0.45
CA SER A 12 59.46 42.07 -0.11
C SER A 12 59.87 41.59 -1.50
N VAL A 13 60.19 40.29 -1.62
CA VAL A 13 60.29 39.57 -2.90
C VAL A 13 58.97 38.87 -3.16
N LEU A 14 58.33 39.18 -4.29
CA LEU A 14 57.17 38.47 -4.81
C LEU A 14 57.55 37.03 -5.20
N LEU A 15 56.86 36.05 -4.62
CA LEU A 15 56.74 34.69 -5.13
C LEU A 15 55.24 34.36 -5.21
N LEU A 16 54.75 34.13 -6.43
CA LEU A 16 53.42 33.60 -6.71
C LEU A 16 53.30 32.15 -6.22
N PRO A 17 52.14 31.76 -5.67
CA PRO A 17 51.66 30.39 -5.78
C PRO A 17 50.28 30.32 -6.45
N THR A 18 50.26 29.59 -7.56
CA THR A 18 49.27 28.54 -7.92
C THR A 18 47.84 28.67 -7.37
N SER A 19 46.94 29.06 -8.27
CA SER A 19 45.54 28.61 -8.42
C SER A 19 45.02 27.61 -7.39
N CYS A 20 44.27 28.11 -6.39
CA CYS A 20 43.21 27.34 -5.73
C CYS A 20 41.89 27.72 -6.38
N VAL A 21 41.31 26.78 -7.12
CA VAL A 21 39.90 26.80 -7.52
C VAL A 21 39.07 26.79 -6.24
N GLU A 22 38.42 27.91 -5.93
CA GLU A 22 37.38 27.96 -4.91
C GLU A 22 36.23 27.07 -5.38
N ALA A 23 36.19 25.84 -4.86
CA ALA A 23 35.01 25.01 -4.91
C ALA A 23 33.91 25.77 -4.15
N SER A 24 32.96 26.33 -4.90
CA SER A 24 31.69 26.79 -4.35
C SER A 24 31.06 25.60 -3.63
N LYS A 25 31.18 25.56 -2.29
CA LYS A 25 30.32 24.75 -1.45
C LYS A 25 28.91 25.32 -1.63
N ALA A 26 28.20 24.79 -2.61
CA ALA A 26 26.75 24.78 -2.58
C ALA A 26 26.38 24.20 -1.22
N LYS A 27 25.71 25.00 -0.38
CA LYS A 27 24.91 24.45 0.69
C LYS A 27 23.91 23.53 -0.01
N GLU A 28 24.15 22.22 0.04
CA GLU A 28 23.06 21.26 -0.06
C GLU A 28 22.12 21.64 1.09
N GLU A 29 21.09 22.43 0.77
CA GLU A 29 19.85 22.33 1.53
C GLU A 29 19.55 20.84 1.56
N LYS A 30 19.57 20.24 2.75
CA LYS A 30 19.04 18.89 2.96
C LYS A 30 17.63 18.94 2.38
N LYS A 31 17.47 18.43 1.15
CA LYS A 31 16.19 18.19 0.53
C LYS A 31 15.43 17.40 1.59
N ASN A 32 14.38 17.97 2.16
CA ASN A 32 13.65 17.32 3.23
C ASN A 32 12.98 16.09 2.61
N THR A 33 13.68 14.95 2.65
CA THR A 33 13.22 13.73 2.01
C THR A 33 12.06 13.21 2.83
N ALA A 34 10.92 12.99 2.19
CA ALA A 34 9.76 12.36 2.83
C ALA A 34 10.18 11.09 3.59
N PRO A 35 9.59 10.78 4.75
CA PRO A 35 10.06 9.66 5.55
C PRO A 35 9.84 8.33 4.83
N ARG A 36 10.76 7.39 5.07
CA ARG A 36 10.70 6.00 4.61
C ARG A 36 10.55 5.12 5.83
N ILE A 37 9.37 4.54 6.03
CA ILE A 37 8.99 3.89 7.29
C ILE A 37 8.90 2.39 7.09
N ILE A 38 9.51 1.63 8.01
CA ILE A 38 9.33 0.20 8.13
C ILE A 38 8.70 -0.09 9.49
N ASN A 39 7.50 -0.69 9.51
CA ASN A 39 6.98 -1.29 10.73
C ASN A 39 7.29 -2.79 10.73
N ILE A 40 7.93 -3.28 11.79
CA ILE A 40 8.06 -4.71 12.04
C ILE A 40 6.87 -5.12 12.91
N VAL A 41 5.85 -5.73 12.29
CA VAL A 41 4.61 -6.16 12.93
C VAL A 41 4.53 -7.69 12.93
N ASN A 42 4.52 -8.27 14.11
CA ASN A 42 4.32 -9.71 14.34
C ASN A 42 2.93 -9.91 14.93
N PHE A 43 2.16 -10.85 14.39
CA PHE A 43 0.80 -11.12 14.84
C PHE A 43 0.70 -12.54 15.41
N ILE A 44 0.11 -12.62 16.60
CA ILE A 44 0.34 -13.72 17.54
C ILE A 44 -0.97 -14.46 17.76
N ARG A 45 -1.00 -15.71 17.30
CA ARG A 45 -2.08 -16.68 17.57
C ARG A 45 -1.64 -17.66 18.65
N GLN A 46 -2.59 -18.24 19.39
CA GLN A 46 -2.28 -19.34 20.33
C GLN A 46 -2.11 -20.66 19.58
N THR A 47 -3.02 -20.93 18.66
CA THR A 47 -3.18 -22.26 18.07
C THR A 47 -3.54 -22.17 16.59
N ASP A 48 -3.17 -23.20 15.83
CA ASP A 48 -3.58 -23.40 14.45
C ASP A 48 -3.78 -24.89 14.20
N TYR A 49 -5.02 -25.31 13.92
CA TYR A 49 -5.38 -26.72 13.76
C TYR A 49 -4.73 -27.37 12.53
N ARG A 50 -4.17 -26.56 11.61
CA ARG A 50 -3.48 -27.05 10.40
C ARG A 50 -2.05 -27.51 10.69
N LEU A 51 -1.53 -27.26 11.90
CA LEU A 51 -0.16 -27.55 12.31
C LEU A 51 -0.13 -28.52 13.51
N GLU A 52 0.65 -29.58 13.39
CA GLU A 52 0.92 -30.49 14.50
C GLU A 52 1.80 -29.80 15.56
N ASN A 53 1.47 -29.97 16.84
CA ASN A 53 2.16 -29.28 17.96
C ASN A 53 2.17 -27.75 17.82
N SER A 54 1.11 -27.18 17.24
CA SER A 54 1.03 -25.76 16.88
C SER A 54 1.34 -24.82 18.04
N ASP A 55 0.71 -24.99 19.20
CA ASP A 55 0.93 -24.14 20.38
C ASP A 55 2.42 -24.00 20.76
N ALA A 56 3.16 -25.11 20.77
CA ALA A 56 4.58 -25.11 21.13
C ALA A 56 5.45 -24.44 20.06
N LEU A 57 5.24 -24.79 18.78
CA LEU A 57 6.00 -24.22 17.67
C LEU A 57 5.73 -22.72 17.52
N MET A 58 4.49 -22.31 17.70
CA MET A 58 4.07 -20.92 17.61
C MET A 58 4.60 -20.10 18.78
N PHE A 59 4.65 -20.65 20.00
CA PHE A 59 5.30 -20.01 21.14
C PHE A 59 6.81 -19.84 20.93
N GLU A 60 7.51 -20.90 20.51
CA GLU A 60 8.95 -20.84 20.17
C GLU A 60 9.21 -19.77 19.11
N THR A 61 8.35 -19.69 18.10
CA THR A 61 8.48 -18.72 17.03
C THR A 61 8.44 -17.29 17.54
N VAL A 62 7.52 -16.97 18.44
CA VAL A 62 7.46 -15.64 19.07
C VAL A 62 8.70 -15.38 19.90
N GLU A 63 9.18 -16.39 20.64
CA GLU A 63 10.42 -16.28 21.40
C GLU A 63 11.63 -15.91 20.51
N LYS A 64 11.75 -16.55 19.35
CA LYS A 64 12.81 -16.28 18.37
C LYS A 64 12.66 -14.94 17.67
N GLN A 65 11.42 -14.53 17.35
CA GLN A 65 11.15 -13.18 16.84
C GLN A 65 11.60 -12.12 17.84
N ILE A 66 11.32 -12.30 19.14
CA ILE A 66 11.79 -11.39 20.20
C ILE A 66 13.32 -11.39 20.29
N ASP A 67 13.97 -12.56 20.26
CA ASP A 67 15.44 -12.64 20.28
C ASP A 67 16.07 -11.80 19.16
N LEU A 68 15.57 -11.97 17.93
CA LEU A 68 16.09 -11.25 16.78
C LEU A 68 15.79 -9.74 16.88
N VAL A 69 14.58 -9.35 17.27
CA VAL A 69 14.22 -7.94 17.49
C VAL A 69 15.13 -7.29 18.54
N ASN A 70 15.38 -7.98 19.65
CA ASN A 70 16.24 -7.50 20.72
C ASN A 70 17.70 -7.38 20.28
N GLN A 71 18.20 -8.34 19.49
CA GLN A 71 19.56 -8.32 18.95
C GLN A 71 19.84 -7.04 18.14
N TYR A 72 18.86 -6.57 17.38
CA TYR A 72 18.97 -5.36 16.56
C TYR A 72 18.41 -4.09 17.24
N ASN A 73 17.84 -4.23 18.45
CA ASN A 73 17.17 -3.15 19.17
C ASN A 73 16.09 -2.44 18.32
N PHE A 74 15.33 -3.19 17.52
CA PHE A 74 14.28 -2.63 16.69
C PHE A 74 13.00 -2.35 17.50
N PRO A 75 12.31 -1.22 17.26
CA PRO A 75 10.98 -0.96 17.81
C PRO A 75 9.92 -1.75 17.03
N ALA A 76 9.72 -3.02 17.40
CA ALA A 76 8.73 -3.89 16.76
C ALA A 76 7.36 -3.83 17.46
N THR A 77 6.31 -4.25 16.76
CA THR A 77 4.94 -4.35 17.27
C THR A 77 4.50 -5.81 17.34
N PHE A 78 4.00 -6.26 18.49
CA PHE A 78 3.44 -7.60 18.67
C PHE A 78 1.93 -7.48 18.93
N LEU A 79 1.13 -7.95 17.97
CA LEU A 79 -0.33 -7.87 17.98
C LEU A 79 -0.94 -9.21 18.39
N PHE A 80 -1.73 -9.24 19.46
CA PHE A 80 -2.23 -10.49 20.04
C PHE A 80 -3.67 -10.82 19.65
N GLN A 81 -3.92 -12.06 19.22
CA GLN A 81 -5.26 -12.64 19.34
C GLN A 81 -5.64 -12.80 20.81
N TYR A 82 -6.94 -12.84 21.08
CA TYR A 82 -7.43 -12.90 22.46
C TYR A 82 -6.96 -14.15 23.22
N ASP A 83 -6.88 -15.30 22.55
CA ASP A 83 -6.43 -16.56 23.13
C ASP A 83 -4.94 -16.51 23.55
N ALA A 84 -4.08 -15.95 22.69
CA ALA A 84 -2.67 -15.73 23.02
C ALA A 84 -2.50 -14.65 24.10
N LEU A 85 -3.34 -13.59 24.08
CA LEU A 85 -3.33 -12.52 25.08
C LEU A 85 -3.56 -13.07 26.50
N ILE A 86 -4.52 -13.98 26.67
CA ILE A 86 -4.86 -14.54 27.99
C ILE A 86 -3.92 -15.65 28.46
N ASN A 87 -3.02 -16.15 27.61
CA ASN A 87 -2.09 -17.21 27.98
C ASN A 87 -0.99 -16.67 28.93
N PRO A 88 -0.85 -17.22 30.16
CA PRO A 88 0.16 -16.78 31.12
C PRO A 88 1.61 -16.90 30.62
N GLU A 89 1.93 -17.87 29.76
CA GLU A 89 3.29 -18.05 29.24
C GLU A 89 3.66 -16.94 28.25
N TYR A 90 2.74 -16.53 27.37
CA TYR A 90 2.97 -15.36 26.50
C TYR A 90 3.08 -14.08 27.33
N GLN A 91 2.25 -13.91 28.35
CA GLN A 91 2.34 -12.74 29.25
C GLN A 91 3.69 -12.69 29.95
N LYS A 92 4.18 -13.82 30.47
CA LYS A 92 5.49 -13.95 31.10
C LYS A 92 6.60 -13.62 30.10
N LEU A 93 6.59 -14.25 28.92
CA LEU A 93 7.56 -14.00 27.85
C LEU A 93 7.65 -12.51 27.50
N MET A 94 6.52 -11.85 27.28
CA MET A 94 6.49 -10.42 26.93
C MET A 94 6.97 -9.54 28.08
N LYS A 95 6.61 -9.85 29.34
CA LYS A 95 7.02 -9.07 30.51
C LYS A 95 8.51 -9.23 30.86
N THR A 96 9.13 -10.36 30.52
CA THR A 96 10.51 -10.65 30.90
C THR A 96 11.52 -10.45 29.78
N LYS A 97 11.12 -10.64 28.52
CA LYS A 97 12.05 -10.71 27.39
C LYS A 97 11.89 -9.58 26.38
N LEU A 98 10.68 -9.06 26.15
CA LEU A 98 10.45 -8.05 25.12
C LEU A 98 11.09 -6.70 25.51
N ASN A 99 11.82 -6.09 24.56
CA ASN A 99 12.41 -4.77 24.77
C ASN A 99 11.32 -3.70 25.02
N PRO A 100 11.48 -2.80 26.01
CA PRO A 100 10.53 -1.71 26.27
C PRO A 100 10.29 -0.73 25.10
N THR A 101 11.15 -0.70 24.08
CA THR A 101 10.93 0.06 22.84
C THR A 101 9.88 -0.56 21.92
N CYS A 102 9.50 -1.82 22.15
CA CYS A 102 8.50 -2.52 21.38
C CYS A 102 7.08 -2.21 21.88
N GLU A 103 6.12 -2.35 20.96
CA GLU A 103 4.70 -2.18 21.24
C GLU A 103 4.00 -3.54 21.42
N LEU A 104 3.07 -3.58 22.37
CA LEU A 104 2.04 -4.62 22.46
C LEU A 104 0.70 -4.04 22.00
N GLY A 105 0.05 -4.70 21.05
CA GLY A 105 -1.24 -4.29 20.51
C GLY A 105 -2.19 -5.46 20.29
N ALA A 106 -3.28 -5.21 19.56
CA ALA A 106 -4.30 -6.22 19.30
C ALA A 106 -4.25 -6.76 17.87
N TRP A 107 -4.35 -8.09 17.73
CA TRP A 107 -4.66 -8.74 16.46
C TRP A 107 -6.13 -9.15 16.46
N TRP A 108 -6.90 -8.52 15.60
CA TRP A 108 -8.34 -8.55 15.58
C TRP A 108 -8.86 -9.64 14.66
N GLU A 109 -8.70 -10.87 15.15
CA GLU A 109 -9.22 -12.09 14.55
C GLU A 109 -9.86 -12.90 15.68
N ILE A 110 -11.12 -13.28 15.49
CA ILE A 110 -12.02 -13.69 16.57
C ILE A 110 -11.87 -15.19 16.83
N THR A 111 -11.50 -15.53 18.07
CA THR A 111 -11.25 -16.91 18.53
C THR A 111 -12.34 -17.38 19.48
N GLN A 112 -12.46 -18.70 19.68
CA GLN A 112 -13.42 -19.28 20.61
C GLN A 112 -13.31 -18.68 22.02
N PRO A 113 -12.13 -18.56 22.65
CA PRO A 113 -12.02 -17.96 23.98
C PRO A 113 -12.50 -16.49 24.01
N HIS A 114 -12.36 -15.75 22.91
CA HIS A 114 -12.85 -14.37 22.81
C HIS A 114 -14.38 -14.31 22.83
N VAL A 115 -15.00 -15.14 21.99
CA VAL A 115 -16.46 -15.20 21.83
C VAL A 115 -17.12 -15.68 23.12
N GLU A 116 -16.57 -16.71 23.76
CA GLU A 116 -17.08 -17.23 25.03
C GLU A 116 -16.89 -16.23 26.18
N ALA A 117 -15.76 -15.51 26.23
CA ALA A 117 -15.56 -14.43 27.21
C ALA A 117 -16.55 -13.27 27.01
N ALA A 118 -17.02 -13.06 25.78
CA ALA A 118 -18.12 -12.16 25.46
C ALA A 118 -19.50 -12.77 25.73
N GLY A 119 -19.61 -13.97 26.30
CA GLY A 119 -20.89 -14.64 26.54
C GLY A 119 -21.68 -14.89 25.25
N LEU A 120 -20.99 -15.01 24.13
CA LEU A 120 -21.55 -15.35 22.83
C LEU A 120 -21.30 -16.83 22.53
N LYS A 121 -22.06 -17.39 21.59
CA LYS A 121 -21.90 -18.79 21.17
C LYS A 121 -20.84 -18.90 20.08
N TRP A 122 -19.79 -19.69 20.31
CA TRP A 122 -18.82 -20.03 19.27
C TRP A 122 -19.47 -20.85 18.15
N ARG A 123 -19.06 -20.55 16.91
CA ARG A 123 -19.64 -21.13 15.67
C ARG A 123 -18.65 -21.98 14.88
N GLY A 124 -17.37 -22.01 15.25
CA GLY A 124 -16.34 -22.75 14.57
C GLY A 124 -16.24 -24.20 15.03
N GLU A 125 -15.66 -25.05 14.19
CA GLU A 125 -15.35 -26.46 14.48
C GLU A 125 -14.04 -26.65 15.27
N HIS A 126 -13.20 -25.62 15.29
CA HIS A 126 -11.95 -25.53 16.06
C HIS A 126 -11.94 -24.24 16.88
N SER A 127 -11.04 -24.11 17.86
CA SER A 127 -10.95 -22.91 18.71
C SER A 127 -10.46 -21.65 17.97
N TRP A 128 -9.89 -21.84 16.77
CA TRP A 128 -9.67 -20.83 15.77
C TRP A 128 -10.01 -21.42 14.38
N VAL A 129 -10.63 -20.63 13.51
CA VAL A 129 -10.95 -21.01 12.12
C VAL A 129 -10.70 -19.81 11.19
N SER A 130 -10.44 -20.07 9.91
CA SER A 130 -10.26 -19.02 8.90
C SER A 130 -11.56 -18.61 8.18
N THR A 131 -12.69 -19.25 8.50
CA THR A 131 -13.98 -18.95 7.86
C THR A 131 -14.42 -17.51 8.18
N ALA A 132 -14.65 -16.69 7.15
CA ALA A 132 -14.72 -15.23 7.29
C ALA A 132 -15.78 -14.73 8.28
N ASN A 133 -16.99 -15.29 8.24
CA ASN A 133 -18.07 -14.92 9.17
C ASN A 133 -17.87 -15.37 10.61
N ILE A 134 -16.84 -16.15 10.89
CA ILE A 134 -16.48 -16.58 12.25
C ILE A 134 -15.24 -15.82 12.71
N ALA A 135 -14.23 -15.74 11.84
CA ALA A 135 -12.91 -15.15 12.11
C ALA A 135 -12.93 -13.62 12.21
N PHE A 136 -13.91 -12.94 11.60
CA PHE A 136 -13.93 -11.48 11.55
C PHE A 136 -15.25 -10.88 12.08
N THR A 137 -15.17 -9.70 12.68
CA THR A 137 -16.32 -8.94 13.19
C THR A 137 -17.44 -8.65 12.20
N PRO A 138 -17.23 -8.52 10.87
CA PRO A 138 -18.34 -8.40 9.94
C PRO A 138 -19.33 -9.57 9.96
N GLY A 139 -18.95 -10.75 10.50
CA GLY A 139 -19.87 -11.87 10.72
C GLY A 139 -20.74 -11.79 11.97
N TYR A 140 -20.60 -10.75 12.77
CA TYR A 140 -21.33 -10.52 14.02
C TYR A 140 -22.23 -9.29 13.90
N THR A 141 -23.31 -9.24 14.68
CA THR A 141 -24.18 -8.05 14.80
C THR A 141 -23.43 -6.88 15.42
N LEU A 142 -23.90 -5.65 15.21
CA LEU A 142 -23.25 -4.45 15.75
C LEU A 142 -23.04 -4.53 17.28
N GLU A 143 -24.07 -4.95 18.02
CA GLU A 143 -23.98 -5.15 19.48
C GLU A 143 -22.94 -6.20 19.85
N GLU A 144 -22.89 -7.33 19.14
CA GLU A 144 -21.86 -8.36 19.36
C GLU A 144 -20.45 -7.84 19.05
N ARG A 145 -20.27 -7.02 18.00
CA ARG A 145 -18.98 -6.39 17.67
C ARG A 145 -18.51 -5.50 18.82
N GLU A 146 -19.37 -4.60 19.30
CA GLU A 146 -19.06 -3.71 20.42
C GLU A 146 -18.71 -4.50 21.70
N LYS A 147 -19.46 -5.59 21.98
CA LYS A 147 -19.21 -6.48 23.12
C LYS A 147 -17.87 -7.19 23.02
N LEU A 148 -17.51 -7.70 21.84
CA LEU A 148 -16.21 -8.30 21.58
C LEU A 148 -15.08 -7.28 21.82
N VAL A 149 -15.25 -6.03 21.37
CA VAL A 149 -14.29 -4.95 21.63
C VAL A 149 -14.13 -4.71 23.12
N ASP A 150 -15.23 -4.56 23.85
CA ASP A 150 -15.19 -4.26 25.28
C ASP A 150 -14.46 -5.34 26.09
N VAL A 151 -14.72 -6.61 25.78
CA VAL A 151 -14.09 -7.77 26.44
C VAL A 151 -12.59 -7.81 26.16
N TYR A 152 -12.19 -7.62 24.91
CA TYR A 152 -10.78 -7.61 24.54
C TYR A 152 -10.04 -6.47 25.26
N MET A 153 -10.58 -5.25 25.18
CA MET A 153 -9.96 -4.06 25.75
C MET A 153 -9.87 -4.13 27.27
N ALA A 154 -10.90 -4.63 27.95
CA ALA A 154 -10.89 -4.85 29.39
C ALA A 154 -9.80 -5.85 29.79
N LYS A 155 -9.71 -7.00 29.10
CA LYS A 155 -8.71 -8.03 29.39
C LYS A 155 -7.28 -7.54 29.14
N PHE A 156 -7.06 -6.81 28.04
CA PHE A 156 -5.74 -6.23 27.76
C PHE A 156 -5.31 -5.25 28.87
N LYS A 157 -6.22 -4.37 29.32
CA LYS A 157 -5.95 -3.42 30.41
C LYS A 157 -5.72 -4.12 31.75
N GLU A 158 -6.44 -5.20 32.04
CA GLU A 158 -6.20 -6.01 33.24
C GLU A 158 -4.76 -6.57 33.27
N ILE A 159 -4.26 -7.07 32.13
CA ILE A 159 -2.95 -7.74 32.04
C ILE A 159 -1.78 -6.75 32.01
N TYR A 160 -1.94 -5.64 31.28
CA TYR A 160 -0.86 -4.68 30.97
C TYR A 160 -1.05 -3.27 31.55
N GLY A 161 -2.16 -3.02 32.26
CA GLY A 161 -2.45 -1.75 32.92
C GLY A 161 -2.88 -0.59 31.99
N LYS A 162 -2.88 -0.79 30.68
CA LYS A 162 -3.25 0.20 29.65
C LYS A 162 -4.04 -0.46 28.52
N TYR A 163 -4.81 0.31 27.76
CA TYR A 163 -5.44 -0.18 26.52
C TYR A 163 -4.40 -0.26 25.38
N PRO A 164 -4.56 -1.20 24.42
CA PRO A 164 -3.70 -1.24 23.24
C PRO A 164 -3.90 0.04 22.42
N LYS A 165 -2.83 0.49 21.75
CA LYS A 165 -2.86 1.70 20.91
C LYS A 165 -2.94 1.39 19.44
N SER A 166 -2.45 0.22 19.03
CA SER A 166 -2.62 -0.29 17.67
C SER A 166 -3.48 -1.55 17.63
N VAL A 167 -4.30 -1.67 16.58
CA VAL A 167 -5.13 -2.84 16.29
C VAL A 167 -4.99 -3.23 14.82
N GLY A 168 -4.46 -4.42 14.55
CA GLY A 168 -4.36 -4.97 13.18
C GLY A 168 -5.41 -6.04 12.92
N SER A 169 -5.84 -6.19 11.66
CA SER A 169 -6.70 -7.30 11.23
C SER A 169 -6.45 -7.59 9.78
N TRP A 170 -6.66 -8.82 9.32
CA TRP A 170 -6.74 -9.06 7.88
C TRP A 170 -7.91 -8.29 7.24
N TYR A 171 -9.05 -8.24 7.93
CA TYR A 171 -10.28 -7.63 7.44
C TYR A 171 -10.94 -6.81 8.55
N VAL A 172 -10.75 -5.49 8.49
CA VAL A 172 -11.32 -4.52 9.46
C VAL A 172 -12.60 -3.88 8.92
N ASP A 173 -13.62 -3.71 9.76
CA ASP A 173 -14.86 -3.00 9.43
C ASP A 173 -14.98 -1.62 10.10
N SER A 174 -15.70 -0.71 9.45
CA SER A 174 -15.80 0.70 9.87
C SER A 174 -16.41 0.86 11.24
N HIS A 175 -17.47 0.09 11.55
CA HIS A 175 -18.17 0.21 12.82
C HIS A 175 -17.27 -0.19 13.98
N THR A 176 -16.64 -1.37 13.89
CA THR A 176 -15.71 -1.86 14.90
C THR A 176 -14.53 -0.89 15.11
N LEU A 177 -13.92 -0.41 14.01
CA LEU A 177 -12.79 0.51 14.07
C LEU A 177 -13.18 1.86 14.70
N GLU A 178 -14.34 2.41 14.32
CA GLU A 178 -14.82 3.67 14.89
C GLU A 178 -15.15 3.52 16.38
N TYR A 179 -15.74 2.39 16.80
CA TYR A 179 -16.04 2.11 18.19
C TYR A 179 -14.77 2.00 19.05
N MET A 180 -13.76 1.27 18.57
CA MET A 180 -12.45 1.20 19.22
C MET A 180 -11.80 2.59 19.37
N TYR A 181 -11.92 3.43 18.34
CA TYR A 181 -11.42 4.80 18.41
C TYR A 181 -12.17 5.64 19.44
N LYS A 182 -13.50 5.75 19.33
CA LYS A 182 -14.31 6.63 20.17
C LYS A 182 -14.26 6.25 21.64
N LYS A 183 -14.28 4.95 21.95
CA LYS A 183 -14.35 4.45 23.33
C LYS A 183 -12.98 4.22 23.96
N TYR A 184 -12.01 3.72 23.20
CA TYR A 184 -10.71 3.29 23.73
C TYR A 184 -9.51 4.11 23.25
N GLY A 185 -9.70 5.00 22.26
CA GLY A 185 -8.67 5.91 21.80
C GLY A 185 -7.46 5.21 21.20
N ILE A 186 -7.70 4.17 20.39
CA ILE A 186 -6.66 3.60 19.51
C ILE A 186 -6.16 4.69 18.54
N VAL A 187 -4.90 4.58 18.12
CA VAL A 187 -4.24 5.61 17.31
C VAL A 187 -3.78 5.12 15.96
N ALA A 188 -3.70 3.80 15.76
CA ALA A 188 -3.29 3.17 14.51
C ALA A 188 -4.06 1.88 14.28
N SER A 189 -4.24 1.53 13.00
CA SER A 189 -4.67 0.21 12.58
C SER A 189 -3.87 -0.25 11.36
N CYS A 190 -3.92 -1.54 11.04
CA CYS A 190 -3.33 -2.07 9.82
C CYS A 190 -4.21 -3.17 9.22
N ASN A 191 -4.19 -3.30 7.90
CA ASN A 191 -4.95 -4.32 7.19
C ASN A 191 -4.23 -4.96 6.02
N CYS A 192 -4.74 -6.11 5.58
CA CYS A 192 -4.15 -6.89 4.49
C CYS A 192 -4.07 -6.04 3.21
N LYS A 193 -2.99 -6.19 2.44
CA LYS A 193 -2.86 -5.64 1.07
C LYS A 193 -4.03 -6.05 0.17
N ASP A 194 -4.02 -5.55 -1.07
CA ASP A 194 -4.90 -6.11 -2.09
C ASP A 194 -4.63 -7.61 -2.24
N GLN A 195 -5.72 -8.37 -2.31
CA GLN A 195 -5.72 -9.83 -2.32
C GLN A 195 -7.00 -10.34 -2.97
N VAL A 196 -6.87 -11.30 -3.87
CA VAL A 196 -8.00 -11.96 -4.52
C VAL A 196 -8.00 -13.44 -4.17
N GLY A 197 -9.12 -13.92 -3.61
CA GLY A 197 -9.38 -15.36 -3.46
C GLY A 197 -8.46 -16.11 -2.52
N THR A 198 -8.00 -15.50 -1.43
CA THR A 198 -7.08 -16.11 -0.46
C THR A 198 -7.64 -15.93 0.95
N ASP A 199 -7.55 -16.98 1.78
CA ASP A 199 -7.96 -16.99 3.20
C ASP A 199 -9.41 -16.59 3.49
N GLY A 200 -10.31 -16.79 2.52
CA GLY A 200 -11.72 -16.48 2.69
C GLY A 200 -12.06 -15.00 2.56
N TYR A 201 -11.18 -14.16 2.00
CA TYR A 201 -11.55 -12.79 1.69
C TYR A 201 -10.90 -12.28 0.41
N THR A 202 -11.56 -11.29 -0.18
CA THR A 202 -11.04 -10.51 -1.31
C THR A 202 -11.10 -9.05 -0.94
N LEU A 203 -9.96 -8.39 -1.11
CA LEU A 203 -9.75 -6.96 -0.90
C LEU A 203 -9.19 -6.44 -2.23
N TRP A 204 -9.99 -5.74 -3.02
CA TRP A 204 -9.56 -5.36 -4.37
C TRP A 204 -9.98 -3.95 -4.74
N GLY A 205 -9.02 -3.14 -5.19
CA GLY A 205 -9.33 -1.78 -5.64
C GLY A 205 -9.02 -0.70 -4.60
N GLY A 206 -8.64 -1.04 -3.37
CA GLY A 206 -8.46 -0.09 -2.26
C GLY A 206 -7.16 0.70 -2.35
N TYR A 207 -6.89 1.53 -1.35
CA TYR A 207 -5.64 2.30 -1.29
C TYR A 207 -4.43 1.34 -1.35
N TRP A 208 -3.55 1.49 -2.35
CA TRP A 208 -2.63 0.43 -2.75
C TRP A 208 -1.56 0.08 -1.71
N ASN A 209 -0.87 1.10 -1.16
CA ASN A 209 0.20 0.95 -0.18
C ASN A 209 0.16 2.12 0.85
N GLN A 210 1.10 2.18 1.80
CA GLN A 210 1.16 3.23 2.83
C GLN A 210 -0.05 3.23 3.77
N ALA A 211 -0.68 4.37 4.03
CA ALA A 211 -1.78 4.48 4.98
C ALA A 211 -2.80 5.54 4.58
N TYR A 212 -4.03 5.34 5.04
CA TYR A 212 -5.17 6.20 4.78
C TYR A 212 -6.09 6.27 6.00
N TYR A 213 -6.84 7.36 6.13
CA TYR A 213 -8.00 7.39 7.02
C TYR A 213 -9.22 6.77 6.33
N PRO A 214 -9.81 5.72 6.90
CA PRO A 214 -10.94 5.04 6.28
C PRO A 214 -12.26 5.82 6.41
N SER A 215 -13.20 5.53 5.50
CA SER A 215 -14.59 5.99 5.61
C SER A 215 -15.35 5.26 6.73
N LYS A 216 -16.23 5.99 7.41
CA LYS A 216 -17.22 5.47 8.36
C LYS A 216 -18.21 4.50 7.72
N LEU A 217 -18.37 4.54 6.39
CA LEU A 217 -19.29 3.64 5.68
C LEU A 217 -18.60 2.43 5.07
N ASN A 218 -17.29 2.51 4.79
CA ASN A 218 -16.51 1.42 4.24
C ASN A 218 -15.02 1.59 4.58
N ALA A 219 -14.51 0.69 5.42
CA ALA A 219 -13.16 0.81 5.97
C ALA A 219 -12.07 0.54 4.95
N TYR A 220 -12.42 0.02 3.76
CA TYR A 220 -11.46 -0.29 2.71
C TYR A 220 -11.07 0.91 1.84
N MET A 221 -11.85 1.99 1.91
CA MET A 221 -11.63 3.20 1.11
C MET A 221 -11.33 4.41 1.99
N PRO A 222 -10.53 5.36 1.49
CA PRO A 222 -10.32 6.62 2.18
C PRO A 222 -11.60 7.43 2.35
N ALA A 223 -11.70 8.12 3.48
CA ALA A 223 -12.63 9.24 3.62
C ALA A 223 -12.12 10.45 2.81
N GLN A 224 -13.06 11.17 2.21
CA GLN A 224 -12.84 12.41 1.47
C GLN A 224 -13.10 13.64 2.36
N THR A 225 -13.99 13.52 3.34
CA THR A 225 -14.40 14.60 4.25
C THR A 225 -14.22 14.22 5.73
N ASP A 226 -14.13 15.23 6.60
CA ASP A 226 -13.95 15.03 8.04
C ASP A 226 -15.19 14.37 8.68
N GLU A 227 -16.37 14.60 8.10
CA GLU A 227 -17.63 14.02 8.56
C GLU A 227 -17.63 12.49 8.43
N PHE A 228 -17.12 11.97 7.33
CA PHE A 228 -17.05 10.54 7.05
C PHE A 228 -15.73 9.90 7.50
N GLN A 229 -14.79 10.68 8.04
CA GLN A 229 -13.48 10.16 8.43
C GLN A 229 -13.51 9.44 9.78
N ILE A 230 -12.96 8.22 9.83
CA ILE A 230 -12.48 7.63 11.08
C ILE A 230 -11.04 8.10 11.28
N PRO A 231 -10.71 8.87 12.33
CA PRO A 231 -9.38 9.48 12.53
C PRO A 231 -8.37 8.49 13.13
N VAL A 232 -8.31 7.29 12.55
CA VAL A 232 -7.33 6.23 12.81
C VAL A 232 -6.76 5.79 11.45
N PRO A 233 -5.49 6.06 11.17
CA PRO A 233 -4.89 5.62 9.91
C PRO A 233 -4.80 4.09 9.87
N VAL A 234 -5.15 3.53 8.72
CA VAL A 234 -5.00 2.10 8.39
C VAL A 234 -3.79 1.93 7.50
N PHE A 235 -2.74 1.27 8.01
CA PHE A 235 -1.51 0.96 7.28
C PHE A 235 -1.65 -0.36 6.49
N ARG A 236 -1.22 -0.36 5.22
CA ARG A 236 -1.30 -1.53 4.31
C ARG A 236 -0.17 -2.52 4.59
N MET A 237 -0.50 -3.76 4.94
CA MET A 237 0.48 -4.76 5.35
C MET A 237 1.15 -5.52 4.19
N LEU A 238 2.17 -6.31 4.53
CA LEU A 238 2.87 -7.34 3.75
C LEU A 238 3.83 -6.82 2.67
N GLY A 239 3.98 -5.52 2.46
CA GLY A 239 5.02 -4.99 1.55
C GLY A 239 4.93 -5.60 0.15
N SER A 240 3.82 -5.36 -0.54
CA SER A 240 3.52 -5.92 -1.87
C SER A 240 4.53 -5.50 -2.93
N ASP A 241 4.98 -6.43 -3.76
CA ASP A 241 5.80 -6.11 -4.94
C ASP A 241 5.07 -5.08 -5.85
N PRO A 242 5.61 -3.87 -6.03
CA PRO A 242 4.92 -2.81 -6.78
C PRO A 242 4.78 -3.12 -8.28
N MET A 243 5.59 -4.05 -8.79
CA MET A 243 5.65 -4.44 -10.19
C MET A 243 4.77 -5.67 -10.45
N TYR A 244 4.98 -6.75 -9.71
CA TYR A 244 4.53 -8.09 -10.06
C TYR A 244 3.36 -8.62 -9.23
N GLN A 245 3.15 -8.13 -8.01
CA GLN A 245 2.07 -8.61 -7.14
C GLN A 245 0.71 -8.43 -7.81
N TYR A 246 0.47 -7.26 -8.42
CA TYR A 246 -0.80 -6.93 -9.05
C TYR A 246 -1.20 -7.95 -10.13
N ASP A 247 -0.27 -8.34 -11.01
CA ASP A 247 -0.54 -9.28 -12.12
C ASP A 247 -0.41 -10.77 -11.72
N ALA A 248 -0.05 -11.09 -10.47
CA ALA A 248 0.18 -12.46 -10.03
C ALA A 248 -1.14 -13.25 -9.98
N GLY A 249 -1.48 -14.01 -11.03
CA GLY A 249 -2.77 -14.68 -11.18
C GLY A 249 -3.80 -13.90 -11.99
N ILE A 250 -3.35 -12.92 -12.79
CA ILE A 250 -4.16 -12.12 -13.71
C ILE A 250 -5.18 -12.96 -14.51
N GLY A 251 -6.42 -12.47 -14.59
CA GLY A 251 -7.53 -13.12 -15.27
C GLY A 251 -8.12 -14.32 -14.53
N THR A 252 -7.63 -14.67 -13.34
CA THR A 252 -8.12 -15.78 -12.52
C THR A 252 -8.86 -15.28 -11.27
N ASN A 253 -9.35 -16.23 -10.45
CA ASN A 253 -10.03 -15.93 -9.18
C ASN A 253 -9.10 -15.99 -7.97
N HIS A 254 -7.79 -16.07 -8.16
CA HIS A 254 -6.81 -16.20 -7.08
C HIS A 254 -5.54 -15.42 -7.41
N GLN A 255 -5.03 -14.66 -6.43
CA GLN A 255 -3.79 -13.92 -6.57
C GLN A 255 -2.62 -14.68 -5.92
N GLY A 256 -1.50 -14.81 -6.64
CA GLY A 256 -0.25 -15.28 -6.06
C GLY A 256 0.34 -14.28 -5.05
N VAL A 257 1.35 -14.71 -4.28
CA VAL A 257 1.96 -13.90 -3.22
C VAL A 257 3.42 -13.58 -3.55
N ILE A 258 3.71 -12.28 -3.70
CA ILE A 258 5.01 -11.67 -3.96
C ILE A 258 5.13 -10.44 -3.05
N THR A 259 5.61 -10.68 -1.84
CA THR A 259 5.52 -9.76 -0.70
C THR A 259 6.84 -9.76 0.10
N LEU A 260 6.98 -8.80 1.02
CA LEU A 260 8.09 -8.74 1.98
C LEU A 260 7.98 -9.80 3.09
N GLU A 261 6.95 -10.64 3.07
CA GLU A 261 6.80 -11.74 3.99
C GLU A 261 8.00 -12.71 3.93
N PRO A 262 8.68 -12.97 5.06
CA PRO A 262 9.94 -13.73 5.12
C PRO A 262 9.84 -15.20 4.67
N VAL A 263 8.63 -15.76 4.58
CA VAL A 263 8.40 -17.17 4.24
C VAL A 263 8.52 -17.44 2.74
N TYR A 264 8.37 -16.43 1.88
CA TYR A 264 8.32 -16.63 0.43
C TYR A 264 9.68 -16.45 -0.23
N LYS A 265 10.19 -17.55 -0.82
CA LYS A 265 11.45 -17.56 -1.58
C LYS A 265 11.43 -16.74 -2.88
N GLY A 266 10.24 -16.35 -3.35
CA GLY A 266 10.07 -15.44 -4.49
C GLY A 266 9.84 -13.98 -4.06
N GLY A 267 9.99 -13.68 -2.76
CA GLY A 267 9.74 -12.39 -2.13
C GLY A 267 10.67 -12.18 -0.93
N GLY A 268 10.12 -11.85 0.23
CA GLY A 268 10.85 -11.50 1.47
C GLY A 268 11.73 -12.59 2.07
N GLY A 269 11.74 -13.81 1.53
CA GLY A 269 12.70 -14.87 1.85
C GLY A 269 13.94 -14.91 0.94
N ASP A 270 14.03 -14.00 -0.05
CA ASP A 270 15.15 -13.90 -1.00
C ASP A 270 15.89 -12.56 -0.90
N LYS A 271 17.20 -12.62 -0.67
CA LYS A 271 18.03 -11.43 -0.45
C LYS A 271 17.99 -10.45 -1.63
N LYS A 272 18.08 -10.95 -2.86
CA LYS A 272 18.12 -10.09 -4.05
C LYS A 272 16.79 -9.38 -4.23
N TRP A 273 15.68 -10.07 -3.98
CA TRP A 273 14.35 -9.46 -3.98
C TRP A 273 14.21 -8.42 -2.86
N ILE A 274 14.67 -8.69 -1.64
CA ILE A 274 14.63 -7.72 -0.53
C ILE A 274 15.40 -6.45 -0.89
N GLU A 275 16.63 -6.58 -1.43
CA GLU A 275 17.44 -5.42 -1.83
C GLU A 275 16.74 -4.57 -2.90
N TYR A 276 16.15 -5.22 -3.91
CA TYR A 276 15.33 -4.58 -4.94
C TYR A 276 14.10 -3.87 -4.37
N PHE A 277 13.37 -4.53 -3.46
CA PHE A 277 12.18 -3.96 -2.85
C PHE A 277 12.55 -2.72 -2.01
N MET A 278 13.64 -2.81 -1.24
CA MET A 278 14.12 -1.69 -0.43
C MET A 278 14.64 -0.52 -1.26
N GLU A 279 15.19 -0.74 -2.46
CA GLU A 279 15.48 0.35 -3.41
C GLU A 279 14.21 1.12 -3.79
N SER A 280 13.12 0.40 -4.07
CA SER A 280 11.80 1.02 -4.36
C SER A 280 11.22 1.80 -3.17
N ILE A 281 11.58 1.40 -1.95
CA ILE A 281 11.19 2.13 -0.74
C ILE A 281 12.04 3.38 -0.56
N VAL A 282 13.36 3.25 -0.64
CA VAL A 282 14.31 4.28 -0.19
C VAL A 282 14.58 5.33 -1.25
N ASP A 283 14.89 4.91 -2.47
CA ASP A 283 15.59 5.77 -3.43
C ASP A 283 14.62 6.45 -4.41
N GLU A 284 13.38 5.95 -4.52
CA GLU A 284 12.39 6.40 -5.52
C GLU A 284 11.37 7.43 -4.99
N PRO A 285 10.77 8.28 -5.86
CA PRO A 285 9.70 9.20 -5.50
C PRO A 285 8.46 8.52 -4.87
N CYS A 286 7.92 9.12 -3.82
CA CYS A 286 6.82 8.57 -3.01
C CYS A 286 5.78 9.60 -2.49
N LEU A 287 5.94 10.88 -2.83
CA LEU A 287 5.18 12.01 -2.30
C LEU A 287 5.31 12.14 -0.77
N ALA A 288 4.21 11.99 -0.03
CA ALA A 288 4.16 12.30 1.40
C ALA A 288 5.06 11.42 2.28
N PHE A 289 5.14 10.13 1.98
CA PHE A 289 6.02 9.14 2.63
C PHE A 289 6.00 7.82 1.88
N ASN A 290 6.99 6.97 2.15
CA ASN A 290 6.97 5.57 1.74
C ASN A 290 6.91 4.64 2.95
N TYR A 291 6.37 3.44 2.73
CA TYR A 291 6.04 2.51 3.81
C TYR A 291 6.12 1.06 3.34
N ALA A 292 6.60 0.20 4.23
CA ALA A 292 6.32 -1.23 4.17
C ALA A 292 6.16 -1.81 5.57
N GLN A 293 5.35 -2.87 5.67
CA GLN A 293 5.32 -3.71 6.86
C GLN A 293 6.17 -4.96 6.62
N ALA A 294 7.06 -5.25 7.59
CA ALA A 294 7.81 -6.49 7.73
C ALA A 294 7.37 -7.23 9.01
N GLY A 295 7.86 -8.44 9.25
CA GLY A 295 7.34 -9.33 10.31
C GLY A 295 6.26 -10.27 9.77
N GLN A 296 5.79 -11.21 10.60
CA GLN A 296 4.95 -12.34 10.15
C GLN A 296 4.09 -12.91 11.28
N GLU A 297 2.97 -13.57 10.93
CA GLU A 297 2.26 -14.46 11.88
C GLU A 297 3.15 -15.59 12.36
N ASN A 298 3.03 -15.89 13.64
CA ASN A 298 3.72 -17.02 14.27
C ASN A 298 3.27 -18.39 13.74
N SER A 299 2.10 -18.52 13.11
CA SER A 299 1.61 -19.76 12.49
C SER A 299 2.49 -20.29 11.36
N PHE A 300 3.31 -19.44 10.72
CA PHE A 300 4.30 -19.91 9.74
C PHE A 300 5.52 -20.59 10.37
N THR A 301 5.67 -20.52 11.69
CA THR A 301 6.78 -21.08 12.48
C THR A 301 8.15 -20.49 12.18
N TRP A 302 9.07 -20.59 13.15
CA TRP A 302 10.46 -20.16 12.97
C TRP A 302 11.18 -20.92 11.85
N ALA A 303 10.90 -22.22 11.70
CA ALA A 303 11.46 -23.03 10.62
C ALA A 303 11.08 -22.51 9.23
N GLY A 304 9.87 -21.95 9.09
CA GLY A 304 9.39 -21.35 7.85
C GLY A 304 9.92 -19.95 7.59
N MET A 305 9.94 -19.08 8.60
CA MET A 305 10.22 -17.63 8.41
C MET A 305 11.63 -17.19 8.81
N GLY A 306 12.31 -17.92 9.71
CA GLY A 306 13.48 -17.41 10.44
C GLY A 306 14.60 -16.94 9.52
N LYS A 307 14.90 -17.74 8.49
CA LYS A 307 15.89 -17.38 7.47
C LYS A 307 15.55 -16.07 6.74
N GLY A 308 14.28 -15.84 6.40
CA GLY A 308 13.87 -14.60 5.75
C GLY A 308 14.06 -13.39 6.65
N LEU A 309 13.70 -13.51 7.93
CA LEU A 309 13.91 -12.45 8.91
C LEU A 309 15.42 -12.16 9.13
N GLU A 310 16.24 -13.20 9.22
CA GLU A 310 17.70 -13.09 9.34
C GLU A 310 18.35 -12.42 8.12
N LEU A 311 17.73 -12.49 6.94
CA LEU A 311 18.17 -11.75 5.75
C LEU A 311 17.71 -10.28 5.78
N GLN A 312 16.47 -10.02 6.23
CA GLN A 312 15.87 -8.70 6.24
C GLN A 312 16.49 -7.77 7.30
N PHE A 313 16.68 -8.25 8.52
CA PHE A 313 17.06 -7.42 9.67
C PHE A 313 18.41 -6.71 9.50
N PRO A 314 19.49 -7.37 9.01
CA PRO A 314 20.75 -6.67 8.71
C PRO A 314 20.59 -5.56 7.67
N ILE A 315 19.72 -5.73 6.67
CA ILE A 315 19.46 -4.73 5.64
C ILE A 315 18.75 -3.53 6.27
N PHE A 316 17.71 -3.77 7.08
CA PHE A 316 16.99 -2.71 7.78
C PHE A 316 17.91 -1.94 8.76
N ASP A 317 18.75 -2.64 9.51
CA ASP A 317 19.71 -2.05 10.44
C ASP A 317 20.70 -1.13 9.71
N SER A 318 21.28 -1.62 8.62
CA SER A 318 22.19 -0.85 7.77
C SER A 318 21.53 0.41 7.21
N LEU A 319 20.33 0.28 6.64
CA LEU A 319 19.58 1.42 6.09
C LEU A 319 19.15 2.41 7.18
N SER A 320 18.76 1.92 8.36
CA SER A 320 18.37 2.77 9.49
C SER A 320 19.56 3.56 10.04
N LYS A 321 20.72 2.91 10.24
CA LYS A 321 21.97 3.57 10.66
C LYS A 321 22.47 4.58 9.64
N ALA A 322 22.21 4.35 8.36
CA ALA A 322 22.49 5.31 7.29
C ALA A 322 21.48 6.47 7.22
N GLY A 323 20.43 6.47 8.05
CA GLY A 323 19.36 7.48 8.03
C GLY A 323 18.43 7.40 6.82
N LYS A 324 18.46 6.27 6.08
CA LYS A 324 17.65 6.04 4.88
C LYS A 324 16.23 5.58 5.18
N ILE A 325 16.02 4.90 6.32
CA ILE A 325 14.71 4.49 6.82
C ILE A 325 14.54 4.80 8.31
N ARG A 326 13.29 4.92 8.73
CA ARG A 326 12.87 4.87 10.14
C ARG A 326 12.23 3.51 10.38
N VAL A 327 12.74 2.76 11.36
CA VAL A 327 12.04 1.60 11.89
C VAL A 327 11.20 2.10 13.06
N GLU A 328 9.90 1.88 13.01
CA GLU A 328 8.93 2.42 13.97
C GLU A 328 7.95 1.32 14.40
N THR A 329 7.42 1.44 15.63
CA THR A 329 6.19 0.74 16.02
C THR A 329 4.99 1.27 15.24
N LEU A 330 3.91 0.48 15.19
CA LEU A 330 2.68 0.90 14.54
C LEU A 330 2.04 2.10 15.26
N GLU A 331 2.14 2.17 16.59
CA GLU A 331 1.69 3.31 17.39
C GLU A 331 2.47 4.59 17.04
N GLU A 332 3.80 4.54 16.95
CA GLU A 332 4.63 5.68 16.57
C GLU A 332 4.24 6.21 15.19
N SER A 333 4.14 5.32 14.20
CA SER A 333 3.72 5.70 12.85
C SER A 333 2.31 6.27 12.82
N GLY A 334 1.36 5.70 13.57
CA GLY A 334 -0.01 6.22 13.65
C GLY A 334 -0.11 7.59 14.31
N ARG A 335 0.67 7.83 15.38
CA ARG A 335 0.75 9.15 16.02
C ARG A 335 1.37 10.19 15.09
N TRP A 336 2.50 9.84 14.47
CA TRP A 336 3.15 10.69 13.48
C TRP A 336 2.20 11.03 12.34
N PHE A 337 1.53 10.05 11.74
CA PHE A 337 0.61 10.28 10.63
C PHE A 337 -0.51 11.26 11.02
N LYS A 338 -1.09 11.10 12.22
CA LYS A 338 -2.12 12.01 12.76
C LYS A 338 -1.64 13.41 13.05
N GLU A 339 -0.38 13.56 13.45
CA GLU A 339 0.22 14.87 13.64
C GLU A 339 0.47 15.58 12.30
N GLN A 340 0.90 14.84 11.28
CA GLN A 340 1.26 15.41 9.97
C GLN A 340 0.05 15.68 9.07
N PHE A 341 -0.97 14.83 9.11
CA PHE A 341 -2.01 14.81 8.10
C PHE A 341 -3.41 14.88 8.72
N PRO A 342 -4.18 15.95 8.47
CA PRO A 342 -5.58 16.00 8.90
C PRO A 342 -6.48 15.07 8.08
N LYS A 343 -6.08 14.76 6.83
CA LYS A 343 -6.76 13.89 5.88
C LYS A 343 -5.75 12.98 5.19
N THR A 344 -6.21 11.90 4.57
CA THR A 344 -5.36 10.98 3.80
C THR A 344 -4.54 11.78 2.77
N PRO A 345 -3.19 11.78 2.85
CA PRO A 345 -2.35 12.47 1.88
C PRO A 345 -2.25 11.67 0.58
N ALA A 346 -1.77 12.31 -0.48
CA ALA A 346 -1.35 11.57 -1.66
C ALA A 346 0.00 10.88 -1.43
N THR A 347 0.11 9.65 -1.89
CA THR A 347 1.34 8.84 -1.85
C THR A 347 1.62 8.21 -3.20
N ALA A 348 2.87 7.80 -3.40
CA ALA A 348 3.27 7.03 -4.56
C ALA A 348 4.17 5.86 -4.15
N ILE A 349 4.19 4.81 -4.97
CA ILE A 349 5.25 3.81 -4.94
C ILE A 349 5.75 3.61 -6.36
N THR A 350 7.05 3.86 -6.53
CA THR A 350 7.72 3.91 -7.83
C THR A 350 8.79 2.84 -7.85
N THR A 351 8.84 2.08 -8.93
CA THR A 351 9.86 1.06 -9.15
C THR A 351 10.28 1.08 -10.61
N LEU A 352 11.49 1.56 -10.87
CA LEU A 352 12.03 1.72 -12.23
C LEU A 352 13.11 0.68 -12.58
N VAL A 353 13.52 -0.11 -11.59
CA VAL A 353 14.40 -1.28 -11.73
C VAL A 353 13.55 -2.54 -11.77
N ASP A 354 14.02 -3.56 -12.48
CA ASP A 354 13.33 -4.83 -12.63
C ASP A 354 14.19 -5.99 -12.10
N VAL A 355 13.73 -6.61 -11.01
CA VAL A 355 14.41 -7.76 -10.38
C VAL A 355 14.51 -8.99 -11.30
N ARG A 356 13.57 -9.15 -12.24
CA ARG A 356 13.51 -10.23 -13.24
C ARG A 356 14.23 -9.88 -14.55
N LYS A 357 14.63 -8.61 -14.73
CA LYS A 357 15.34 -8.10 -15.91
C LYS A 357 14.54 -8.23 -17.22
N GLU A 358 13.22 -8.10 -17.13
CA GLU A 358 12.31 -8.08 -18.29
C GLU A 358 12.15 -6.67 -18.87
N GLY A 359 12.63 -5.65 -18.15
CA GLY A 359 12.56 -4.24 -18.53
C GLY A 359 11.29 -3.55 -18.05
N ASN A 360 10.54 -4.18 -17.14
CA ASN A 360 9.29 -3.65 -16.64
C ASN A 360 9.52 -2.47 -15.70
N LYS A 361 8.57 -1.53 -15.65
CA LYS A 361 8.55 -0.38 -14.72
C LYS A 361 7.14 -0.16 -14.21
N SER A 362 7.00 0.34 -12.99
CA SER A 362 5.70 0.55 -12.35
C SER A 362 5.70 1.84 -11.54
N VAL A 363 4.64 2.64 -11.72
CA VAL A 363 4.41 3.86 -10.93
C VAL A 363 2.98 3.84 -10.43
N TRP A 364 2.81 3.69 -9.13
CA TRP A 364 1.53 3.81 -8.44
C TRP A 364 1.34 5.21 -7.87
N TYR A 365 0.12 5.72 -7.97
CA TYR A 365 -0.33 6.93 -7.30
C TYR A 365 -1.59 6.61 -6.49
N ASN A 366 -1.66 7.11 -5.26
CA ASN A 366 -2.85 7.05 -4.42
C ASN A 366 -3.20 8.42 -3.89
N SER A 367 -4.49 8.73 -3.83
CA SER A 367 -5.05 9.86 -3.10
C SER A 367 -6.29 9.40 -2.33
N ARG A 368 -6.95 10.32 -1.62
CA ARG A 368 -8.23 10.03 -0.99
C ARG A 368 -9.40 9.84 -1.96
N PHE A 369 -9.20 10.12 -3.25
CA PHE A 369 -10.24 10.04 -4.28
C PHE A 369 -10.06 8.88 -5.25
N TYR A 370 -8.83 8.42 -5.47
CA TYR A 370 -8.56 7.31 -6.39
C TYR A 370 -7.18 6.70 -6.17
N ARG A 371 -6.97 5.55 -6.81
CA ARG A 371 -5.63 5.02 -7.09
C ARG A 371 -5.44 4.84 -8.59
N SER A 372 -4.19 4.83 -9.03
CA SER A 372 -3.85 4.51 -10.41
C SER A 372 -2.47 3.88 -10.51
N ASN A 373 -2.27 3.05 -11.53
CA ASN A 373 -0.96 2.53 -11.88
C ASN A 373 -0.62 2.71 -13.36
N LEU A 374 0.55 3.28 -13.62
CA LEU A 374 1.24 3.20 -14.90
C LEU A 374 2.19 2.01 -14.92
N TYR A 375 2.11 1.23 -15.99
CA TYR A 375 2.92 0.04 -16.17
C TYR A 375 3.62 0.05 -17.54
N TRP A 376 4.93 -0.14 -17.52
CA TRP A 376 5.75 -0.38 -18.70
C TRP A 376 6.09 -1.85 -18.72
N GLU A 377 5.87 -2.47 -19.86
CA GLU A 377 6.26 -3.85 -20.16
C GLU A 377 7.10 -3.85 -21.43
N LYS A 378 7.87 -4.92 -21.68
CA LYS A 378 8.84 -5.01 -22.78
C LYS A 378 8.37 -4.39 -24.11
N ASP A 379 7.12 -4.63 -24.49
CA ASP A 379 6.54 -4.19 -25.76
C ASP A 379 5.38 -3.20 -25.58
N GLY A 380 5.22 -2.55 -24.43
CA GLY A 380 4.04 -1.73 -24.19
C GLY A 380 4.05 -0.80 -22.98
N PHE A 381 3.02 0.04 -22.98
CA PHE A 381 2.66 0.91 -21.87
C PHE A 381 1.14 0.87 -21.68
N CYS A 382 0.68 0.91 -20.43
CA CYS A 382 -0.73 1.11 -20.11
C CYS A 382 -0.93 1.73 -18.73
N PHE A 383 -2.10 2.34 -18.52
CA PHE A 383 -2.69 2.26 -17.19
C PHE A 383 -3.24 0.85 -17.01
N ARG A 384 -2.72 0.10 -16.04
CA ARG A 384 -3.27 -1.23 -15.70
C ARG A 384 -4.32 -1.19 -14.60
N ASP A 385 -4.36 -0.10 -13.84
CA ASP A 385 -5.31 0.09 -12.75
C ASP A 385 -5.71 1.57 -12.66
N ILE A 386 -7.01 1.80 -12.54
CA ILE A 386 -7.61 3.05 -12.08
C ILE A 386 -8.87 2.66 -11.30
N HIS A 387 -8.92 2.96 -10.01
CA HIS A 387 -10.11 2.79 -9.17
C HIS A 387 -10.46 4.09 -8.47
N LEU A 388 -11.74 4.46 -8.48
CA LEU A 388 -12.27 5.62 -7.77
C LEU A 388 -12.74 5.24 -6.37
N PHE A 389 -12.64 6.19 -5.46
CA PHE A 389 -13.15 6.12 -4.10
C PHE A 389 -14.30 7.11 -3.95
N ASP A 390 -15.44 6.62 -3.47
CA ASP A 390 -16.58 7.44 -3.08
C ASP A 390 -16.95 7.06 -1.66
N GLU A 391 -16.75 7.98 -0.71
CA GLU A 391 -16.94 7.72 0.72
C GLU A 391 -18.38 7.32 1.08
N LYS A 392 -19.34 7.51 0.16
CA LYS A 392 -20.75 7.10 0.28
C LYS A 392 -20.99 5.64 -0.13
N MET A 393 -20.02 4.98 -0.77
CA MET A 393 -20.09 3.56 -1.10
C MET A 393 -20.01 2.72 0.17
N LYS A 394 -21.19 2.40 0.70
CA LYS A 394 -21.37 1.61 1.91
C LYS A 394 -20.88 0.17 1.73
N SER A 395 -20.17 -0.35 2.73
CA SER A 395 -19.83 -1.76 2.82
C SER A 395 -21.08 -2.64 2.95
N GLU A 396 -21.08 -3.78 2.27
CA GLU A 396 -22.09 -4.84 2.41
C GLU A 396 -22.25 -5.35 3.85
N TYR A 397 -21.21 -5.19 4.68
CA TYR A 397 -21.17 -5.69 6.06
C TYR A 397 -21.28 -4.60 7.13
N LEU A 398 -21.59 -3.35 6.74
CA LEU A 398 -21.67 -2.25 7.71
C LEU A 398 -22.80 -2.51 8.72
N ASP A 399 -24.02 -2.73 8.25
CA ASP A 399 -25.20 -2.88 9.12
C ASP A 399 -25.60 -4.34 9.34
N THR A 400 -25.34 -5.20 8.34
CA THR A 400 -25.83 -6.57 8.31
C THR A 400 -24.66 -7.54 8.47
N PRO A 401 -24.75 -8.52 9.38
CA PRO A 401 -23.74 -9.55 9.49
C PRO A 401 -23.60 -10.36 8.21
N GLY A 402 -22.38 -10.55 7.74
CA GLY A 402 -22.10 -11.48 6.65
C GLY A 402 -22.30 -12.92 7.13
N ILE A 403 -23.03 -13.72 6.35
CA ILE A 403 -23.31 -15.14 6.66
C ILE A 403 -22.44 -16.11 5.85
N GLY A 404 -21.75 -15.63 4.83
CA GLY A 404 -20.93 -16.45 3.94
C GLY A 404 -19.55 -16.76 4.53
N GLY A 405 -18.95 -17.86 4.05
CA GLY A 405 -17.56 -18.21 4.38
C GLY A 405 -16.51 -17.31 3.73
N GLN A 406 -16.93 -16.34 2.91
CA GLN A 406 -16.06 -15.38 2.25
C GLN A 406 -16.56 -13.95 2.38
N PHE A 407 -15.63 -13.00 2.56
CA PHE A 407 -15.91 -11.56 2.57
C PHE A 407 -15.23 -10.80 1.45
N PHE A 408 -15.83 -9.67 1.07
CA PHE A 408 -15.45 -8.93 -0.12
C PHE A 408 -15.42 -7.43 0.16
N TYR A 409 -14.27 -6.78 -0.02
CA TYR A 409 -14.21 -5.35 -0.21
C TYR A 409 -13.79 -5.01 -1.63
N TYR A 410 -14.54 -4.09 -2.21
CA TYR A 410 -14.26 -3.52 -3.51
C TYR A 410 -14.39 -2.00 -3.48
N THR A 411 -13.80 -1.36 -4.49
CA THR A 411 -14.00 0.04 -4.84
C THR A 411 -14.54 0.15 -6.26
N LEU A 412 -14.51 1.33 -6.88
CA LEU A 412 -15.19 1.60 -8.15
C LEU A 412 -14.22 1.53 -9.34
N PRO A 413 -14.22 0.44 -10.13
CA PRO A 413 -13.23 0.26 -11.19
C PRO A 413 -13.48 1.21 -12.38
N VAL A 414 -12.41 1.82 -12.87
CA VAL A 414 -12.38 2.53 -14.17
C VAL A 414 -11.52 1.74 -15.14
N ILE A 415 -10.39 1.23 -14.67
CA ILE A 415 -9.52 0.27 -15.35
C ILE A 415 -9.14 -0.81 -14.34
N ASP A 416 -9.44 -2.07 -14.63
CA ASP A 416 -9.07 -3.21 -13.78
C ASP A 416 -8.44 -4.31 -14.64
N ARG A 417 -7.12 -4.23 -14.85
CA ARG A 417 -6.40 -5.23 -15.64
C ARG A 417 -6.48 -6.63 -15.03
N PHE A 418 -6.62 -6.79 -13.71
CA PHE A 418 -6.63 -8.12 -13.11
C PHE A 418 -7.88 -8.91 -13.52
N TYR A 419 -9.07 -8.34 -13.31
CA TYR A 419 -10.32 -9.05 -13.62
C TYR A 419 -10.69 -9.01 -15.10
N TRP A 420 -10.35 -7.93 -15.80
CA TRP A 420 -10.75 -7.73 -17.19
C TRP A 420 -9.78 -8.35 -18.20
N SER A 421 -8.72 -9.01 -17.76
CA SER A 421 -7.85 -9.82 -18.62
C SER A 421 -8.27 -11.29 -18.62
N THR A 422 -7.74 -12.05 -19.58
CA THR A 422 -7.55 -13.50 -19.43
C THR A 422 -6.07 -13.77 -19.16
N PRO A 423 -5.67 -15.00 -18.77
CA PRO A 423 -4.26 -15.36 -18.65
C PRO A 423 -3.47 -15.13 -19.96
N GLU A 424 -4.12 -15.26 -21.11
CA GLU A 424 -3.54 -15.15 -22.46
C GLU A 424 -3.66 -13.75 -23.08
N ASP A 425 -4.71 -12.98 -22.74
CA ASP A 425 -4.97 -11.65 -23.30
C ASP A 425 -5.10 -10.60 -22.19
N LYS A 426 -4.00 -9.86 -21.98
CA LYS A 426 -3.90 -8.84 -20.94
C LYS A 426 -4.42 -7.50 -21.43
N THR A 427 -5.42 -6.95 -20.73
CA THR A 427 -5.95 -5.61 -20.99
C THR A 427 -5.11 -4.50 -20.37
N GLY A 428 -5.47 -3.25 -20.66
CA GLY A 428 -4.91 -2.02 -20.14
C GLY A 428 -5.38 -0.83 -20.96
N LEU A 429 -5.41 0.35 -20.35
CA LEU A 429 -5.69 1.60 -21.07
C LEU A 429 -4.39 2.07 -21.74
N ARG A 430 -4.27 1.85 -23.06
CA ARG A 430 -3.04 2.07 -23.83
C ARG A 430 -3.10 3.37 -24.60
N VAL A 431 -1.94 3.94 -24.90
CA VAL A 431 -1.85 5.06 -25.86
C VAL A 431 -1.89 4.49 -27.27
N VAL A 432 -2.77 5.05 -28.11
CA VAL A 432 -2.84 4.74 -29.53
C VAL A 432 -2.71 6.02 -30.36
N GLU A 433 -1.99 5.94 -31.47
CA GLU A 433 -1.99 6.94 -32.53
C GLU A 433 -3.11 6.61 -33.52
N LEU A 434 -3.82 7.64 -33.99
CA LEU A 434 -4.92 7.53 -34.94
C LEU A 434 -4.54 8.20 -36.25
N ASP A 435 -4.67 7.47 -37.36
CA ASP A 435 -4.51 8.05 -38.69
C ASP A 435 -5.79 8.81 -39.14
N LYS A 436 -5.70 9.47 -40.30
CA LYS A 436 -6.83 10.22 -40.89
C LYS A 436 -8.05 9.36 -41.22
N ASN A 437 -7.87 8.06 -41.36
CA ASN A 437 -8.92 7.08 -41.65
C ASN A 437 -9.46 6.43 -40.36
N GLY A 438 -8.91 6.79 -39.19
CA GLY A 438 -9.27 6.22 -37.89
C GLY A 438 -8.57 4.89 -37.56
N ASN A 439 -7.63 4.43 -38.40
CA ASN A 439 -6.81 3.26 -38.09
C ASN A 439 -5.89 3.58 -36.92
N LYS A 440 -5.62 2.57 -36.09
CA LYS A 440 -4.84 2.72 -34.86
C LYS A 440 -3.49 2.03 -34.95
N THR A 441 -2.49 2.66 -34.35
CA THR A 441 -1.18 2.05 -34.07
C THR A 441 -0.89 2.21 -32.58
N GLY A 442 -0.45 1.13 -31.93
CA GLY A 442 -0.06 1.18 -30.52
C GLY A 442 1.20 2.04 -30.32
N VAL A 443 1.16 2.93 -29.33
CA VAL A 443 2.32 3.73 -28.94
C VAL A 443 2.99 3.09 -27.74
N VAL A 444 4.25 2.70 -27.91
CA VAL A 444 5.09 2.20 -26.82
C VAL A 444 5.83 3.38 -26.21
N LEU A 445 5.70 3.52 -24.89
CA LEU A 445 6.46 4.50 -24.12
C LEU A 445 7.63 3.80 -23.44
N THR A 446 8.76 4.49 -23.29
CA THR A 446 9.94 4.00 -22.58
C THR A 446 10.53 5.06 -21.66
N ASP A 447 11.45 4.62 -20.80
CA ASP A 447 12.30 5.51 -19.99
C ASP A 447 11.53 6.59 -19.22
N PRO A 448 10.57 6.17 -18.36
CA PRO A 448 9.83 7.10 -17.54
C PRO A 448 10.75 7.86 -16.59
N VAL A 449 10.50 9.15 -16.48
CA VAL A 449 11.11 10.05 -15.49
C VAL A 449 9.99 10.50 -14.55
N VAL A 450 10.15 10.22 -13.26
CA VAL A 450 9.17 10.56 -12.23
C VAL A 450 9.65 11.77 -11.44
N SER A 451 8.75 12.71 -11.18
CA SER A 451 9.03 13.93 -10.40
C SER A 451 7.83 14.30 -9.54
N GLU A 452 8.07 15.09 -8.50
CA GLU A 452 7.07 15.53 -7.52
C GLU A 452 6.98 17.07 -7.55
N PRO A 453 6.21 17.67 -8.47
CA PRO A 453 6.08 19.12 -8.54
C PRO A 453 5.56 19.78 -7.25
N SER A 454 4.86 19.02 -6.40
CA SER A 454 4.44 19.43 -5.05
C SER A 454 4.19 18.19 -4.19
N ASN A 455 3.88 18.39 -2.91
CA ASN A 455 3.66 17.30 -1.94
C ASN A 455 2.51 16.33 -2.31
N SER A 456 1.61 16.70 -3.22
CA SER A 456 0.48 15.84 -3.65
C SER A 456 0.39 15.60 -5.15
N VAL A 457 1.31 16.17 -5.93
CA VAL A 457 1.30 16.05 -7.39
C VAL A 457 2.46 15.20 -7.84
N LEU A 458 2.16 14.10 -8.54
CA LEU A 458 3.15 13.25 -9.19
C LEU A 458 3.12 13.50 -10.70
N LYS A 459 4.28 13.69 -11.30
CA LYS A 459 4.42 13.87 -12.75
C LYS A 459 5.35 12.81 -13.31
N VAL A 460 4.86 12.10 -14.33
CA VAL A 460 5.63 11.09 -15.06
C VAL A 460 5.74 11.52 -16.53
N GLU A 461 6.98 11.63 -17.02
CA GLU A 461 7.28 11.91 -18.42
C GLU A 461 7.89 10.66 -19.06
N SER A 462 7.36 10.21 -20.19
CA SER A 462 7.86 9.03 -20.89
C SER A 462 7.79 9.27 -22.40
N LYS A 463 8.82 8.82 -23.11
CA LYS A 463 8.99 9.11 -24.55
C LYS A 463 8.56 7.92 -25.38
N ASP A 464 8.04 8.19 -26.58
CA ASP A 464 7.90 7.18 -27.61
C ASP A 464 9.14 7.08 -28.51
N LYS A 465 9.15 6.09 -29.41
CA LYS A 465 10.24 5.89 -30.39
C LYS A 465 10.42 7.05 -31.38
N SER A 466 9.37 7.86 -31.58
CA SER A 466 9.41 9.03 -32.48
C SER A 466 9.89 10.30 -31.79
N GLY A 467 10.18 10.24 -30.47
CA GLY A 467 10.65 11.37 -29.67
C GLY A 467 9.54 12.19 -29.02
N ASN A 468 8.26 11.85 -29.24
CA ASN A 468 7.15 12.52 -28.59
C ASN A 468 7.20 12.23 -27.10
N THR A 469 6.95 13.25 -26.27
CA THR A 469 6.96 13.10 -24.81
C THR A 469 5.54 13.12 -24.28
N PHE A 470 5.09 11.99 -23.74
CA PHE A 470 3.84 11.88 -23.00
C PHE A 470 4.06 12.27 -21.54
N ILE A 471 3.13 13.05 -21.01
CA ILE A 471 3.18 13.61 -19.66
C ILE A 471 1.90 13.21 -18.94
N PHE A 472 2.05 12.43 -17.89
CA PHE A 472 0.99 12.02 -16.97
C PHE A 472 1.17 12.78 -15.67
N THR A 473 0.19 13.61 -15.30
CA THR A 473 0.21 14.37 -14.05
C THR A 473 -0.97 13.94 -13.19
N PHE A 474 -0.66 13.40 -12.02
CA PHE A 474 -1.61 12.92 -11.03
C PHE A 474 -1.77 14.00 -9.97
N TYR A 475 -3.01 14.46 -9.80
CA TYR A 475 -3.44 15.35 -8.73
C TYR A 475 -4.36 14.57 -7.81
N GLU A 476 -4.68 15.09 -6.63
CA GLU A 476 -5.55 14.34 -5.70
C GLU A 476 -6.89 13.95 -6.32
N ASP A 477 -7.48 14.80 -7.18
CA ASP A 477 -8.84 14.64 -7.70
C ASP A 477 -8.93 14.39 -9.22
N LYS A 478 -7.80 14.28 -9.93
CA LYS A 478 -7.78 14.12 -11.39
C LYS A 478 -6.46 13.60 -11.94
N ILE A 479 -6.54 13.06 -13.16
CA ILE A 479 -5.38 12.69 -13.98
C ILE A 479 -5.36 13.58 -15.24
N ASP A 480 -4.30 14.35 -15.40
CA ASP A 480 -4.03 15.11 -16.64
C ASP A 480 -3.06 14.30 -17.52
N VAL A 481 -3.42 14.09 -18.78
CA VAL A 481 -2.56 13.43 -19.77
C VAL A 481 -2.36 14.36 -20.95
N SER A 482 -1.11 14.59 -21.33
CA SER A 482 -0.77 15.41 -22.50
C SER A 482 0.39 14.84 -23.29
N CYS A 483 0.54 15.27 -24.54
CA CYS A 483 1.66 14.91 -25.39
C CYS A 483 2.33 16.16 -25.97
N LYS A 484 3.66 16.23 -25.82
CA LYS A 484 4.52 17.17 -26.54
C LYS A 484 5.10 16.46 -27.75
N ALA A 485 4.49 16.67 -28.90
CA ALA A 485 4.93 16.05 -30.14
C ALA A 485 6.21 16.70 -30.69
N THR A 486 7.12 15.89 -31.20
CA THR A 486 8.32 16.34 -31.92
C THR A 486 8.01 16.39 -33.41
N GLY A 487 7.59 17.56 -33.91
CA GLY A 487 7.30 17.78 -35.33
C GLY A 487 5.80 17.96 -35.62
N LYS A 488 5.22 17.05 -36.42
CA LYS A 488 3.79 17.13 -36.78
C LYS A 488 2.90 16.86 -35.56
N LYS A 489 1.69 17.44 -35.58
CA LYS A 489 0.65 17.16 -34.58
C LYS A 489 0.37 15.66 -34.55
N LEU A 490 0.40 15.07 -33.35
CA LEU A 490 0.04 13.68 -33.10
C LEU A 490 -1.44 13.61 -32.70
N ASP A 491 -2.25 12.90 -33.47
CA ASP A 491 -3.61 12.57 -33.08
C ASP A 491 -3.58 11.25 -32.32
N TRP A 492 -3.79 11.30 -31.00
CA TRP A 492 -3.68 10.15 -30.09
C TRP A 492 -4.93 10.00 -29.24
N ALA A 493 -5.14 8.82 -28.66
CA ALA A 493 -6.16 8.56 -27.66
C ALA A 493 -5.64 7.59 -26.58
N LEU A 494 -6.30 7.56 -25.43
CA LEU A 494 -6.20 6.44 -24.51
C LEU A 494 -7.30 5.43 -24.84
N GLU A 495 -6.93 4.21 -25.20
CA GLU A 495 -7.86 3.17 -25.66
C GLU A 495 -7.83 1.96 -24.74
N LEU A 496 -9.01 1.49 -24.35
CA LEU A 496 -9.20 0.25 -23.62
C LEU A 496 -9.75 -0.82 -24.57
N LYS A 497 -9.01 -1.92 -24.74
CA LYS A 497 -9.48 -3.15 -25.37
C LYS A 497 -9.58 -4.24 -24.32
N VAL A 498 -10.70 -4.94 -24.27
CA VAL A 498 -10.97 -6.01 -23.29
C VAL A 498 -11.28 -7.30 -24.07
N PRO A 499 -10.79 -8.47 -23.63
CA PRO A 499 -11.16 -9.76 -24.23
C PRO A 499 -12.68 -9.95 -24.26
N GLN A 500 -13.21 -10.55 -25.33
CA GLN A 500 -14.67 -10.66 -25.53
C GLN A 500 -15.40 -11.30 -24.35
N GLU A 501 -14.81 -12.36 -23.78
CA GLU A 501 -15.36 -13.07 -22.62
C GLU A 501 -15.41 -12.24 -21.33
N ARG A 502 -14.68 -11.11 -21.27
CA ARG A 502 -14.63 -10.20 -20.11
C ARG A 502 -15.48 -8.96 -20.27
N ILE A 503 -16.04 -8.70 -21.46
CA ILE A 503 -16.89 -7.52 -21.72
C ILE A 503 -18.08 -7.46 -20.76
N GLY A 504 -18.67 -8.61 -20.39
CA GLY A 504 -19.78 -8.68 -19.45
C GLY A 504 -19.45 -8.29 -18.00
N GLN A 505 -18.16 -8.16 -17.66
CA GLN A 505 -17.70 -7.75 -16.33
C GLN A 505 -17.52 -6.23 -16.20
N LEU A 506 -17.66 -5.49 -17.31
CA LEU A 506 -17.44 -4.05 -17.31
C LEU A 506 -18.61 -3.32 -16.67
N PRO A 507 -18.34 -2.28 -15.84
CA PRO A 507 -19.37 -1.56 -15.12
C PRO A 507 -20.12 -0.54 -15.99
N PHE A 508 -19.68 -0.31 -17.23
CA PHE A 508 -20.16 0.76 -18.09
C PHE A 508 -21.58 0.51 -18.60
N LYS A 509 -22.50 1.44 -18.34
CA LYS A 509 -23.90 1.37 -18.79
C LYS A 509 -24.17 2.31 -19.95
N ASN A 510 -24.04 3.62 -19.72
CA ASN A 510 -24.40 4.66 -20.69
C ASN A 510 -23.22 5.57 -20.99
N PHE A 511 -22.94 5.77 -22.28
CA PHE A 511 -21.84 6.61 -22.75
C PHE A 511 -22.37 7.96 -23.22
N GLY A 512 -21.92 9.03 -22.56
CA GLY A 512 -22.05 10.40 -23.02
C GLY A 512 -20.75 10.91 -23.65
N LYS A 513 -20.78 12.14 -24.19
CA LYS A 513 -19.60 12.75 -24.82
C LYS A 513 -18.45 13.01 -23.83
N SER A 514 -18.75 13.27 -22.57
CA SER A 514 -17.77 13.62 -21.53
C SER A 514 -17.92 12.76 -20.27
N SER A 515 -18.80 11.77 -20.26
CA SER A 515 -19.03 10.93 -19.08
C SER A 515 -19.49 9.52 -19.46
N ILE A 516 -19.27 8.57 -18.56
CA ILE A 516 -19.82 7.22 -18.60
C ILE A 516 -20.57 7.00 -17.29
N GLN A 517 -21.87 6.71 -17.37
CA GLN A 517 -22.61 6.20 -16.22
C GLN A 517 -22.25 4.73 -16.04
N SER A 518 -21.89 4.37 -14.82
CA SER A 518 -21.42 3.05 -14.46
C SER A 518 -22.13 2.57 -13.20
N GLU A 519 -22.22 1.25 -13.05
CA GLU A 519 -22.75 0.61 -11.85
C GLU A 519 -21.83 -0.54 -11.48
N PHE A 520 -21.44 -0.61 -10.21
CA PHE A 520 -20.64 -1.72 -9.71
C PHE A 520 -21.20 -2.17 -8.36
N ARG A 521 -21.61 -3.44 -8.28
CA ARG A 521 -22.23 -4.05 -7.09
C ARG A 521 -23.41 -3.22 -6.53
N GLY A 522 -24.27 -2.72 -7.42
CA GLY A 522 -25.45 -1.92 -7.05
C GLY A 522 -25.14 -0.49 -6.62
N PHE A 523 -23.88 -0.03 -6.74
CA PHE A 523 -23.51 1.37 -6.53
C PHE A 523 -23.29 2.07 -7.87
N ASP A 524 -24.04 3.15 -8.11
CA ASP A 524 -23.92 3.98 -9.31
C ASP A 524 -22.80 5.02 -9.15
N TYR A 525 -22.00 5.21 -10.20
CA TYR A 525 -20.94 6.20 -10.24
C TYR A 525 -20.69 6.70 -11.67
N THR A 526 -20.01 7.83 -11.81
CA THR A 526 -19.80 8.46 -13.13
C THR A 526 -18.32 8.69 -13.42
N ILE A 527 -17.84 8.09 -14.51
CA ILE A 527 -16.48 8.33 -15.00
C ILE A 527 -16.54 9.58 -15.87
N THR A 528 -15.83 10.65 -15.50
CA THR A 528 -15.95 11.95 -16.18
C THR A 528 -14.64 12.36 -16.85
N CYS A 529 -14.73 12.81 -18.09
CA CYS A 529 -13.64 13.42 -18.86
C CYS A 529 -13.87 14.93 -18.92
N LYS A 530 -13.23 15.69 -18.02
CA LYS A 530 -13.37 17.15 -17.90
C LYS A 530 -12.83 17.91 -19.13
N LYS A 531 -11.80 17.38 -19.78
CA LYS A 531 -11.23 17.92 -21.02
C LYS A 531 -10.95 16.78 -21.98
N GLY A 532 -11.46 16.89 -23.21
CA GLY A 532 -11.48 15.80 -24.19
C GLY A 532 -12.88 15.27 -24.40
N SER A 533 -12.99 14.07 -24.97
CA SER A 533 -14.26 13.38 -25.14
C SER A 533 -14.10 11.88 -24.98
N ILE A 534 -15.19 11.21 -24.63
CA ILE A 534 -15.29 9.76 -24.54
C ILE A 534 -15.97 9.25 -25.80
N VAL A 535 -15.40 8.21 -26.41
CA VAL A 535 -15.96 7.53 -27.56
C VAL A 535 -16.17 6.06 -27.23
N LYS A 536 -17.41 5.57 -27.36
CA LYS A 536 -17.75 4.16 -27.21
C LYS A 536 -17.31 3.39 -28.45
N GLY A 537 -16.64 2.26 -28.26
CA GLY A 537 -16.29 1.34 -29.33
C GLY A 537 -17.37 0.31 -29.62
N ASN A 538 -17.08 -0.61 -30.54
CA ASN A 538 -17.96 -1.72 -30.91
C ASN A 538 -17.77 -2.97 -30.03
N ASN A 539 -16.99 -2.85 -28.95
CA ASN A 539 -16.53 -3.93 -28.07
C ASN A 539 -15.60 -4.96 -28.71
N THR A 540 -15.46 -5.03 -30.03
CA THR A 540 -14.52 -5.93 -30.73
C THR A 540 -13.15 -5.30 -30.89
N ASP A 541 -13.10 -4.08 -31.44
CA ASP A 541 -11.87 -3.36 -31.69
C ASP A 541 -11.34 -2.71 -30.41
N TYR A 542 -12.25 -2.08 -29.68
CA TYR A 542 -12.04 -1.44 -28.39
C TYR A 542 -13.39 -1.23 -27.69
N VAL A 543 -13.34 -1.01 -26.38
CA VAL A 543 -14.52 -0.71 -25.55
C VAL A 543 -14.76 0.79 -25.46
N LEU A 544 -13.71 1.52 -25.10
CA LEU A 544 -13.76 2.98 -24.95
C LEU A 544 -12.45 3.64 -25.36
N ARG A 545 -12.57 4.89 -25.80
CA ARG A 545 -11.46 5.82 -25.98
C ARG A 545 -11.70 7.10 -25.21
N PHE A 546 -10.66 7.56 -24.52
CA PHE A 546 -10.55 8.96 -24.11
C PHE A 546 -9.74 9.71 -25.18
N VAL A 547 -10.41 10.61 -25.89
CA VAL A 547 -9.83 11.40 -26.98
C VAL A 547 -9.50 12.80 -26.44
N PRO A 548 -8.25 13.27 -26.56
CA PRO A 548 -7.83 14.57 -26.07
C PRO A 548 -8.50 15.72 -26.83
N SER A 549 -8.64 16.87 -26.17
CA SER A 549 -8.98 18.13 -26.82
C SER A 549 -7.69 18.94 -27.01
N GLY A 550 -7.33 19.19 -28.26
CA GLY A 550 -5.97 19.65 -28.59
C GLY A 550 -4.96 18.56 -28.22
N ASN A 551 -3.97 18.90 -27.38
CA ASN A 551 -2.93 17.95 -26.96
C ASN A 551 -3.12 17.45 -25.52
N GLY A 552 -4.30 17.65 -24.92
CA GLY A 552 -4.53 17.34 -23.51
C GLY A 552 -5.88 16.68 -23.23
N LEU A 553 -5.86 15.79 -22.25
CA LEU A 553 -6.97 15.03 -21.71
C LEU A 553 -6.99 15.22 -20.18
N VAL A 554 -8.18 15.33 -19.58
CA VAL A 554 -8.33 15.38 -18.12
C VAL A 554 -9.42 14.39 -17.69
N ILE A 555 -9.04 13.36 -16.96
CA ILE A 555 -9.95 12.41 -16.31
C ILE A 555 -10.20 12.89 -14.89
N ASN A 556 -11.47 13.12 -14.55
CA ASN A 556 -11.88 13.45 -13.19
C ASN A 556 -11.94 12.20 -12.33
N CYS A 557 -11.39 12.29 -11.12
CA CYS A 557 -11.32 11.18 -10.18
C CYS A 557 -12.05 11.44 -8.85
N ALA A 558 -12.63 12.63 -8.66
CA ALA A 558 -13.55 12.90 -7.55
C ALA A 558 -15.00 12.66 -7.98
N ASN A 559 -15.67 11.70 -7.33
CA ASN A 559 -17.11 11.43 -7.48
C ASN A 559 -17.95 12.13 -6.41
#